data_AF-A0A376FI52-F1
#
_entry.id   AF-A0A376FI52-F1
#
_cell.length_a   1.000
_cell.length_b   1.000
_cell.length_c   1.000
_cell.angle_alpha   90.00
_cell.angle_beta   90.00
_cell.angle_gamma   90.00
#
_symmetry.space_group_name_H-M   'P 1'
#
loop_
_entity.id
_entity.type
_entity.pdbx_description
1 polymer ?
#
loop_
_entity_poly.entity_id
_entity_poly.type
_entity_poly.pdbx_seq_one_letter_code
_entity_poly.pdbx_strand_id
1 'polypeptide(L)'
;MLGRAIGMMDTQKRGLNWLCGALFIAGVAVISRGTLHELQWRGNFADTWYLYCGPMVFICAVSLLTFAKNTLNARALPVLSLISRHSLGIYGFHALVIHALRTRGVELKSWPVLDIVWIFAATLAISLLLSMLLQKIDARRFVS
;
A
#
# COMPACT_ATOMS: atom_id res chain seq x y z
N MET A 1 -7.61 -12.39 -10.00
CA MET A 1 -7.07 -12.80 -11.32
C MET A 1 -6.63 -11.62 -12.19
N LEU A 2 -7.46 -10.58 -12.38
CA LEU A 2 -7.14 -9.41 -13.23
C LEU A 2 -5.81 -8.70 -12.88
N GLY A 3 -5.54 -8.44 -11.59
CA GLY A 3 -4.28 -7.80 -11.18
C GLY A 3 -3.03 -8.62 -11.53
N ARG A 4 -3.10 -9.95 -11.47
CA ARG A 4 -2.01 -10.85 -11.88
C ARG A 4 -1.84 -10.84 -13.41
N ALA A 5 -2.94 -10.80 -14.17
CA ALA A 5 -2.89 -10.70 -15.62
C ALA A 5 -2.19 -9.40 -16.07
N ILE A 6 -2.60 -8.25 -15.52
CA ILE A 6 -1.96 -6.95 -15.77
C ILE A 6 -0.49 -6.98 -15.31
N GLY A 7 -0.20 -7.65 -14.19
CA GLY A 7 1.14 -7.88 -13.68
C GLY A 7 2.05 -8.69 -14.62
N MET A 8 1.51 -9.63 -15.39
CA MET A 8 2.29 -10.50 -16.30
C MET A 8 2.37 -9.97 -17.73
N MET A 9 1.50 -9.03 -18.13
CA MET A 9 1.54 -8.42 -19.48
C MET A 9 2.84 -7.66 -19.74
N ASP A 10 3.37 -7.65 -20.96
CA ASP A 10 4.49 -6.77 -21.27
C ASP A 10 4.00 -5.33 -21.51
N THR A 11 4.27 -4.45 -20.54
CA THR A 11 3.82 -3.05 -20.52
C THR A 11 4.99 -2.06 -20.53
N GLN A 12 6.23 -2.50 -20.78
CA GLN A 12 7.49 -1.72 -20.63
C GLN A 12 7.71 -0.63 -21.71
N LYS A 13 6.65 0.03 -22.19
CA LYS A 13 6.74 1.11 -23.19
C LYS A 13 6.77 2.48 -22.49
N ARG A 14 7.78 3.31 -22.79
CA ARG A 14 7.94 4.65 -22.19
C ARG A 14 6.72 5.56 -22.38
N GLY A 15 6.04 5.47 -23.53
CA GLY A 15 4.79 6.20 -23.79
C GLY A 15 3.61 5.72 -22.93
N LEU A 16 3.53 4.43 -22.62
CA LEU A 16 2.47 3.88 -21.77
C LEU A 16 2.62 4.36 -20.32
N ASN A 17 3.84 4.50 -19.80
CA ASN A 17 4.07 5.08 -18.46
C ASN A 17 3.57 6.51 -18.34
N TRP A 18 3.87 7.36 -19.33
CA TRP A 18 3.37 8.74 -19.35
C TRP A 18 1.85 8.78 -19.44
N LEU A 19 1.25 7.94 -20.27
CA LEU A 19 -0.20 7.82 -20.38
C LEU A 19 -0.83 7.39 -19.05
N CYS A 20 -0.29 6.36 -18.39
CA CYS A 20 -0.77 5.90 -17.08
C CYS A 20 -0.62 6.98 -16.00
N GLY A 21 0.50 7.71 -15.97
CA GLY A 21 0.68 8.83 -15.06
C GLY A 21 -0.34 9.94 -15.29
N ALA A 22 -0.56 10.33 -16.55
CA ALA A 22 -1.55 11.34 -16.91
C ALA A 22 -2.99 10.91 -16.57
N LEU A 23 -3.36 9.66 -16.88
CA LEU A 23 -4.66 9.09 -16.56
C LEU A 23 -4.91 9.03 -15.05
N PHE A 24 -3.88 8.69 -14.27
CA PHE A 24 -3.98 8.71 -12.80
C PHE A 24 -4.22 10.13 -12.28
N ILE A 25 -3.42 11.11 -12.71
CA ILE A 25 -3.57 12.51 -12.28
C ILE A 25 -4.96 13.06 -12.69
N ALA A 26 -5.38 12.81 -13.93
CA ALA A 26 -6.69 13.22 -14.41
C ALA A 26 -7.82 12.56 -13.61
N GLY A 27 -7.70 11.25 -13.33
CA GLY A 27 -8.68 10.52 -12.53
C GLY A 27 -8.82 11.05 -11.10
N VAL A 28 -7.70 11.33 -10.44
CA VAL A 28 -7.68 11.98 -9.11
C VAL A 28 -8.32 13.37 -9.17
N ALA A 29 -8.04 14.16 -10.20
CA ALA A 29 -8.63 15.49 -10.36
C ALA A 29 -10.15 15.43 -10.56
N VAL A 30 -10.64 14.47 -11.34
CA VAL A 30 -12.08 14.24 -11.56
C VAL A 30 -12.77 13.80 -10.27
N ILE A 31 -12.19 12.83 -9.55
CA ILE A 31 -12.73 12.38 -8.26
C ILE A 31 -12.78 13.56 -7.27
N SER A 32 -11.67 14.28 -7.12
CA SER A 32 -11.58 15.41 -6.19
C SER A 32 -12.58 16.52 -6.52
N ARG A 33 -12.68 16.93 -7.79
CA ARG A 33 -13.63 17.97 -8.21
C ARG A 33 -15.08 17.50 -8.17
N GLY A 34 -15.36 16.26 -8.55
CA GLY A 34 -16.69 15.67 -8.48
C GLY A 34 -17.19 15.60 -7.04
N THR A 35 -16.35 15.13 -6.12
CA THR A 35 -16.65 15.11 -4.69
C THR A 35 -16.83 16.52 -4.12
N LEU A 36 -15.98 17.49 -4.50
CA LEU A 36 -16.12 18.87 -4.05
C LEU A 36 -17.42 19.51 -4.56
N HIS A 37 -17.78 19.29 -5.83
CA HIS A 37 -19.00 19.83 -6.42
C HIS A 37 -20.25 19.25 -5.73
N GLU A 38 -20.28 17.93 -5.50
CA GLU A 38 -21.36 17.29 -4.75
C GLU A 38 -21.45 17.79 -3.30
N LEU A 39 -20.30 18.01 -2.64
CA LEU A 39 -20.25 18.56 -1.29
C LEU A 39 -20.83 19.98 -1.23
N GLN A 40 -20.51 20.83 -2.21
CA GLN A 40 -21.01 22.21 -2.30
C GLN A 40 -22.50 22.25 -2.65
N TRP A 41 -22.97 21.34 -3.52
CA TRP A 41 -24.36 21.33 -3.98
C TRP A 41 -25.32 20.70 -2.98
N ARG A 42 -24.92 19.57 -2.37
CA ARG A 42 -25.78 18.80 -1.44
C ARG A 42 -25.55 19.15 0.03
N GLY A 43 -24.47 19.88 0.35
CA GLY A 43 -24.05 20.15 1.73
C GLY A 43 -23.61 18.90 2.49
N ASN A 44 -23.45 17.76 1.80
CA ASN A 44 -23.08 16.47 2.39
C ASN A 44 -22.09 15.73 1.50
N PHE A 45 -21.21 14.95 2.11
CA PHE A 45 -20.22 14.15 1.41
C PHE A 45 -20.91 12.96 0.72
N ALA A 46 -21.15 13.08 -0.59
CA ALA A 46 -21.70 12.00 -1.39
C ALA A 46 -20.56 11.15 -1.97
N ASP A 47 -20.53 9.87 -1.63
CA ASP A 47 -19.54 8.89 -2.12
C ASP A 47 -19.68 8.57 -3.62
N THR A 48 -20.58 9.23 -4.35
CA THR A 48 -20.87 8.94 -5.76
C THR A 48 -19.63 8.95 -6.65
N TRP A 49 -18.71 9.88 -6.38
CA TRP A 49 -17.45 10.03 -7.11
C TRP A 49 -16.27 9.27 -6.48
N TYR A 50 -16.37 8.93 -5.19
CA TYR A 50 -15.35 8.20 -4.43
C TYR A 50 -15.81 6.78 -4.06
N LEU A 51 -16.65 6.18 -4.90
CA LEU A 51 -17.09 4.80 -4.67
C LEU A 51 -15.91 3.87 -4.96
N TYR A 52 -15.58 2.96 -4.03
CA TYR A 52 -14.48 2.00 -4.18
C TYR A 52 -14.55 1.19 -5.48
N CYS A 53 -15.77 0.84 -5.92
CA CYS A 53 -16.03 0.12 -7.16
C CYS A 53 -16.39 1.06 -8.34
N GLY A 54 -16.14 2.36 -8.20
CA GLY A 54 -16.45 3.35 -9.22
C GLY A 54 -15.50 3.25 -10.43
N PRO A 55 -15.97 3.61 -11.63
CA PRO A 55 -15.18 3.51 -12.85
C PRO A 55 -13.90 4.36 -12.79
N MET A 56 -13.96 5.55 -12.16
CA MET A 56 -12.80 6.43 -12.00
C MET A 56 -11.75 5.86 -11.05
N VAL A 57 -12.18 5.29 -9.92
CA VAL A 57 -11.28 4.64 -8.95
C VAL A 57 -10.61 3.42 -9.60
N PHE A 58 -11.36 2.64 -10.38
CA PHE A 58 -10.81 1.52 -11.14
C PHE A 58 -9.74 1.95 -12.16
N ILE A 59 -10.01 2.99 -12.96
CA ILE A 59 -9.04 3.54 -13.93
C ILE A 59 -7.78 4.03 -13.20
N CYS A 60 -7.93 4.70 -12.06
CA CYS A 60 -6.80 5.14 -11.23
C CYS A 60 -5.99 3.94 -10.74
N ALA A 61 -6.65 2.91 -10.21
CA ALA A 61 -5.99 1.71 -9.68
C ALA A 61 -5.19 0.97 -10.75
N VAL A 62 -5.77 0.75 -11.94
CA VAL A 62 -5.09 0.07 -13.06
C VAL A 62 -3.93 0.93 -13.60
N SER A 63 -4.13 2.24 -13.71
CA SER A 63 -3.09 3.17 -14.17
C SER A 63 -1.90 3.21 -13.21
N LEU A 64 -2.17 3.32 -11.91
CA LEU A 64 -1.15 3.32 -10.86
C LEU A 64 -0.42 1.98 -10.79
N LEU A 65 -1.14 0.85 -10.86
CA LEU A 65 -0.54 -0.48 -10.88
C LEU A 65 0.41 -0.65 -12.07
N THR A 66 -0.02 -0.24 -13.26
CA THR A 66 0.78 -0.34 -14.50
C THR A 66 2.02 0.54 -14.41
N PHE A 67 1.87 1.77 -13.93
CA PHE A 67 2.99 2.69 -13.71
C PHE A 67 4.00 2.12 -12.70
N ALA A 68 3.54 1.74 -11.50
CA ALA A 68 4.38 1.22 -10.43
C ALA A 68 5.12 -0.05 -10.85
N LYS A 69 4.43 -0.98 -11.52
CA LYS A 69 5.04 -2.17 -12.09
C LYS A 69 6.14 -1.80 -13.08
N ASN A 70 5.87 -0.92 -14.04
CA ASN A 70 6.86 -0.59 -15.07
C ASN A 70 8.09 0.13 -14.49
N THR A 71 7.94 0.86 -13.38
CA THR A 71 9.07 1.51 -12.69
C THR A 71 9.83 0.56 -11.75
N LEU A 72 9.12 -0.31 -11.02
CA LEU A 72 9.72 -1.17 -9.98
C LEU A 72 10.17 -2.54 -10.51
N ASN A 73 9.62 -3.01 -11.63
CA ASN A 73 9.98 -4.30 -12.21
C ASN A 73 11.32 -4.27 -12.98
N ALA A 74 11.97 -3.10 -13.07
CA ALA A 74 13.29 -2.98 -13.69
C ALA A 74 14.37 -3.73 -12.87
N ARG A 75 14.26 -3.73 -11.53
CA ARG A 75 15.11 -4.52 -10.62
C ARG A 75 14.34 -4.85 -9.34
N ALA A 76 14.36 -6.11 -8.92
CA ALA A 76 13.83 -6.51 -7.63
C ALA A 76 14.61 -5.79 -6.51
N LEU A 77 13.93 -4.94 -5.75
CA LEU A 77 14.54 -4.23 -4.64
C LEU A 77 14.88 -5.23 -3.52
N PRO A 78 16.14 -5.31 -3.07
CA PRO A 78 16.58 -6.33 -2.12
C PRO A 78 15.84 -6.23 -0.78
N VAL A 79 15.54 -5.01 -0.33
CA VAL A 79 14.76 -4.75 0.90
C VAL A 79 13.34 -5.29 0.77
N LEU A 80 12.68 -5.06 -0.38
CA LEU A 80 11.32 -5.53 -0.61
C LEU A 80 11.27 -7.06 -0.67
N SER A 81 12.30 -7.69 -1.24
CA SER A 81 12.43 -9.16 -1.23
C SER A 81 12.60 -9.72 0.18
N LEU A 82 13.39 -9.07 1.04
CA LEU A 82 13.58 -9.49 2.43
C LEU A 82 12.26 -9.43 3.22
N ILE A 83 11.52 -8.33 3.09
CA ILE A 83 10.21 -8.15 3.73
C ILE A 83 9.21 -9.18 3.20
N SER A 84 9.18 -9.39 1.88
CA SER A 84 8.26 -10.34 1.25
C SER A 84 8.48 -11.79 1.69
N ARG A 85 9.70 -12.19 2.01
CA ARG A 85 10.00 -13.55 2.52
C ARG A 85 9.49 -13.79 3.95
N HIS A 86 9.31 -12.72 4.70
CA HIS A 86 8.85 -12.75 6.10
C HIS A 86 7.43 -12.19 6.23
N SER A 87 6.71 -11.99 5.13
CA SER A 87 5.42 -11.29 5.15
C SER A 87 4.38 -12.00 6.02
N LEU A 88 4.40 -13.34 6.05
CA LEU A 88 3.48 -14.11 6.88
C LEU A 88 3.78 -13.92 8.38
N GLY A 89 5.05 -13.96 8.77
CA GLY A 89 5.46 -13.70 10.15
C GLY A 89 5.18 -12.24 10.55
N ILE A 90 5.45 -11.29 9.66
CA ILE A 90 5.11 -9.88 9.88
C ILE A 90 3.60 -9.72 10.10
N TYR A 91 2.78 -10.38 9.29
CA TYR A 91 1.33 -10.37 9.45
C TYR A 91 0.90 -10.94 10.82
N GLY A 92 1.54 -12.00 11.32
CA GLY A 92 1.23 -12.50 12.66
C GLY A 92 1.65 -11.56 13.79
N PHE A 93 2.85 -10.99 13.70
CA PHE A 93 3.44 -10.22 14.81
C PHE A 93 3.00 -8.75 14.86
N HIS A 94 2.63 -8.14 13.74
CA HIS A 94 2.41 -6.68 13.70
C HIS A 94 1.33 -6.23 14.70
N ALA A 95 0.23 -6.98 14.84
CA ALA A 95 -0.86 -6.65 15.75
C ALA A 95 -0.40 -6.64 17.22
N LEU A 96 0.41 -7.63 17.63
CA LEU A 96 0.96 -7.70 18.99
C LEU A 96 1.95 -6.55 19.25
N VAL A 97 2.79 -6.22 18.26
CA VAL A 97 3.76 -5.13 18.40
C VAL A 97 3.07 -3.78 18.48
N ILE A 98 2.05 -3.52 17.64
CA ILE A 98 1.25 -2.29 17.71
C ILE A 98 0.57 -2.20 19.07
N HIS A 99 -0.05 -3.29 19.56
CA HIS A 99 -0.70 -3.30 20.86
C HIS A 99 0.31 -2.99 21.99
N ALA A 100 1.51 -3.58 21.96
CA ALA A 100 2.56 -3.33 22.94
C ALA A 100 3.10 -1.89 22.88
N LEU A 101 3.26 -1.31 21.68
CA LEU A 101 3.70 0.09 21.50
C LEU A 101 2.65 1.07 22.04
N ARG A 102 1.38 0.84 21.72
CA ARG A 102 0.25 1.67 22.13
C ARG A 102 0.01 1.59 23.64
N THR A 103 0.06 0.41 24.25
CA THR A 103 -0.12 0.23 25.71
C THR A 103 1.01 0.84 26.55
N ARG A 104 2.23 0.94 26.00
CA ARG A 104 3.37 1.59 26.66
C ARG A 104 3.42 3.11 26.46
N GLY A 105 2.44 3.70 25.78
CA GLY A 105 2.34 5.13 25.57
C GLY A 105 3.42 5.69 24.63
N VAL A 106 4.00 4.87 23.75
CA VAL A 106 5.00 5.31 22.75
C VAL A 106 4.29 5.94 21.55
N GLU A 107 3.47 6.95 21.82
CA GLU A 107 2.69 7.68 20.82
C GLU A 107 3.12 9.14 20.76
N LEU A 108 3.31 9.65 19.56
CA LEU A 108 3.62 11.05 19.31
C LEU A 108 2.32 11.82 19.02
N LYS A 109 1.49 12.01 20.05
CA LYS A 109 0.17 12.68 19.92
C LYS A 109 0.24 14.07 19.29
N SER A 110 1.34 14.80 19.53
CA SER A 110 1.53 16.15 19.03
C SER A 110 1.85 16.20 17.52
N TRP A 111 2.24 15.08 16.90
CA TRP A 111 2.65 15.01 15.49
C TRP A 111 2.08 13.76 14.81
N PRO A 112 0.80 13.77 14.35
CA PRO A 112 0.12 12.58 13.83
C PRO A 112 0.83 11.92 12.65
N VAL A 113 1.41 12.69 11.73
CA VAL A 113 2.16 12.15 10.59
C VAL A 113 3.42 11.43 11.06
N LEU A 114 4.11 11.99 12.05
CA LEU A 114 5.31 11.38 12.61
C LEU A 114 4.97 10.14 13.43
N ASP A 115 3.84 10.13 14.15
CA ASP A 115 3.33 8.94 14.84
C ASP A 115 3.08 7.78 13.87
N ILE A 116 2.46 8.04 12.71
CA ILE A 116 2.22 7.02 11.67
C ILE A 116 3.55 6.44 11.18
N VAL A 117 4.50 7.30 10.79
CA VAL A 117 5.81 6.84 10.28
C VAL A 117 6.56 6.06 11.36
N TRP A 118 6.56 6.56 12.59
CA TRP A 118 7.23 5.95 13.73
C TRP A 118 6.68 4.56 14.04
N ILE A 119 5.37 4.43 14.23
CA ILE A 119 4.74 3.17 14.60
C ILE A 119 4.85 2.18 13.45
N PHE A 120 4.64 2.61 12.21
CA PHE A 120 4.85 1.75 11.06
C PHE A 120 6.28 1.20 11.01
N ALA A 121 7.30 2.07 11.13
CA ALA A 121 8.69 1.66 11.08
C ALA A 121 9.08 0.74 12.24
N ALA A 122 8.67 1.07 13.46
CA ALA A 122 8.94 0.27 14.65
C ALA A 122 8.26 -1.10 14.55
N THR A 123 6.98 -1.13 14.17
CA THR A 123 6.24 -2.37 13.97
C THR A 123 6.88 -3.23 12.88
N LEU A 124 7.17 -2.66 11.71
CA LEU A 124 7.81 -3.39 10.62
C LEU A 124 9.16 -3.98 11.03
N ALA A 125 10.01 -3.20 11.69
CA ALA A 125 11.34 -3.63 12.12
C ALA A 125 11.27 -4.75 13.16
N ILE A 126 10.45 -4.58 14.21
CA ILE A 126 10.31 -5.58 15.28
C ILE A 126 9.67 -6.85 14.72
N SER A 127 8.61 -6.74 13.92
CA SER A 127 7.95 -7.90 13.33
C SER A 127 8.85 -8.64 12.33
N LEU A 128 9.68 -7.92 11.57
CA LEU A 128 10.69 -8.54 10.69
C LEU A 128 11.74 -9.29 11.51
N LEU A 129 12.28 -8.68 12.56
CA LEU A 129 13.28 -9.32 13.44
C LEU A 129 12.72 -10.56 14.14
N LEU A 130 11.50 -10.47 14.69
CA LEU A 130 10.81 -11.61 15.30
C LEU A 130 10.56 -12.73 14.28
N SER A 131 10.14 -12.38 13.06
CA SER A 131 9.94 -13.36 12.00
C SER A 131 11.25 -14.04 11.58
N MET A 132 12.36 -13.30 11.50
CA MET A 132 13.69 -13.85 11.20
C MET A 132 14.18 -14.77 12.31
N LEU A 133 13.97 -14.38 13.58
CA LEU A 133 14.34 -15.19 14.74
C LEU A 133 13.51 -16.49 14.79
N LEU A 134 12.21 -16.41 14.53
CA LEU A 134 11.35 -17.58 14.46
C LEU A 134 11.79 -18.54 13.35
N GLN A 135 12.09 -18.05 12.14
CA GLN A 135 12.61 -18.91 11.06
C GLN A 135 13.96 -19.55 11.41
N LYS A 136 14.81 -18.87 12.19
CA LYS A 136 16.09 -19.43 12.66
C LYS A 136 15.87 -20.56 13.67
N ILE A 137 14.82 -20.49 14.49
CA ILE A 137 14.48 -21.50 15.50
C ILE A 137 13.67 -22.65 14.88
N ASP A 138 12.72 -22.35 13.99
CA ASP A 138 11.93 -23.32 13.21
C ASP A 138 12.67 -23.77 11.94
N ALA A 139 13.90 -24.24 12.11
CA ALA A 139 14.71 -24.81 11.03
C ALA A 139 14.13 -26.11 10.44
N ARG A 140 13.05 -26.65 11.04
CA ARG A 140 12.36 -27.88 10.61
C ARG A 140 11.06 -27.63 9.83
N ARG A 141 10.70 -26.38 9.52
CA ARG A 141 9.53 -26.00 8.69
C ARG A 141 8.20 -26.59 9.20
N PHE A 142 7.90 -26.47 10.48
CA PHE A 142 6.58 -26.88 10.98
C PHE A 142 5.49 -25.85 10.70
N VAL A 143 5.85 -24.62 10.30
CA VAL A 143 4.89 -23.58 9.95
C VAL A 143 5.22 -22.99 8.58
N SER A 144 4.22 -23.04 7.68
CA SER A 144 4.32 -22.67 6.26
C SER A 144 3.82 -21.26 6.00
#